data_AF-A0A5E4PGY8-F1
#
_entry.id   AF-A0A5E4PGY8-F1
#
_cell.length_a   1.000
_cell.length_b   1.000
_cell.length_c   1.000
_cell.angle_alpha   90.00
_cell.angle_beta   90.00
_cell.angle_gamma   90.00
#
_symmetry.space_group_name_H-M   'P 1'
#
loop_
_entity.id
_entity.type
_entity.pdbx_description
1 polymer ?
#
loop_
_entity_poly.entity_id
_entity_poly.type
_entity_poly.pdbx_seq_one_letter_code
_entity_poly.pdbx_strand_id
1 'polypeptide(L)'
;MTVDNSNNTRIASHSDLANLLKAHPAIDKLIKTNVYSYYLVYFTLTVFFITQSIRHYSWGHVTSGIAGGLIIWSLTEYTMHRFLFHWNPRNLFEKVLVYALHDVHHAYPRDVSRSITPLAASLPLAALFYFIFQAVFGKYAISIFPGFLLGYMIYTIIHDSTHHFPMNFSLAKQLKRHHMRHHYFDNRKNFGVSSPIWDYIFRTYSKG
;
A
#
# COMPACT_ATOMS: atom_id res chain seq x y z
N MET A 1 23.62 17.63 42.05
CA MET A 1 22.64 16.59 41.65
C MET A 1 22.47 16.68 40.15
N THR A 2 23.21 15.86 39.41
CA THR A 2 23.00 15.65 37.98
C THR A 2 21.91 14.60 37.85
N VAL A 3 20.73 15.00 37.39
CA VAL A 3 19.71 14.04 36.95
C VAL A 3 20.22 13.47 35.63
N ASP A 4 20.78 12.26 35.70
CA ASP A 4 21.02 11.43 34.53
C ASP A 4 19.66 11.09 33.90
N ASN A 5 19.40 11.64 32.72
CA ASN A 5 18.17 11.41 31.97
C ASN A 5 18.42 10.35 30.87
N SER A 6 19.10 9.26 31.23
CA SER A 6 19.41 8.12 30.36
C SER A 6 18.24 7.14 30.16
N ASN A 7 16.99 7.59 30.33
CA ASN A 7 15.81 6.89 29.79
C ASN A 7 15.71 7.09 28.27
N ASN A 8 16.81 6.84 27.56
CA ASN A 8 16.78 6.60 26.14
C ASN A 8 16.10 5.24 25.96
N THR A 9 14.76 5.22 25.96
CA THR A 9 13.96 4.06 25.57
C THR A 9 14.48 3.60 24.23
N ARG A 10 15.33 2.58 24.23
CA ARG A 10 16.01 2.08 23.04
C ARG A 10 14.89 1.65 22.10
N ILE A 11 14.63 2.48 21.09
CA ILE A 11 13.44 2.32 20.28
C ILE A 11 13.60 0.99 19.54
N ALA A 12 12.68 0.03 19.74
CA ALA A 12 12.76 -1.34 19.25
C ALA A 12 13.32 -1.47 17.82
N SER A 13 14.39 -2.25 17.65
CA SER A 13 15.02 -2.56 16.36
C SER A 13 14.13 -3.48 15.50
N HIS A 14 14.45 -3.65 14.21
CA HIS A 14 13.77 -4.66 13.37
C HIS A 14 13.87 -6.07 13.96
N SER A 15 15.00 -6.42 14.59
CA SER A 15 15.16 -7.69 15.31
C SER A 15 14.24 -7.79 16.53
N ASP A 16 13.99 -6.69 17.25
CA ASP A 16 13.07 -6.69 18.39
C ASP A 16 11.62 -6.91 17.93
N LEU A 17 11.22 -6.30 16.82
CA LEU A 17 9.90 -6.53 16.21
C LEU A 17 9.76 -7.95 15.66
N ALA A 18 10.80 -8.48 15.01
CA ALA A 18 10.80 -9.87 14.56
C ALA A 18 10.69 -10.86 15.74
N ASN A 19 11.35 -10.56 16.87
CA ASN A 19 11.24 -11.36 18.09
C ASN A 19 9.86 -11.22 18.75
N LEU A 20 9.25 -10.03 18.72
CA LEU A 20 7.87 -9.81 19.17
C LEU A 20 6.88 -10.70 18.41
N LEU A 21 7.02 -10.81 17.09
CA LEU A 21 6.18 -11.69 16.28
C LEU A 21 6.35 -13.17 16.65
N LYS A 22 7.59 -13.60 16.90
CA LYS A 22 7.87 -14.97 17.35
C LYS A 22 7.25 -15.26 18.72
N ALA A 23 7.26 -14.26 19.61
CA ALA A 23 6.67 -14.38 20.95
C ALA A 23 5.12 -14.35 20.93
N HIS A 24 4.50 -13.74 19.90
CA HIS A 24 3.05 -13.62 19.77
C HIS A 24 2.54 -14.14 18.42
N PRO A 25 2.33 -15.47 18.26
CA PRO A 25 1.90 -16.08 17.00
C PRO A 25 0.59 -15.54 16.44
N ALA A 26 -0.31 -15.06 17.30
CA ALA A 26 -1.56 -14.42 16.89
C ALA A 26 -1.30 -13.11 16.13
N ILE A 27 -0.33 -12.29 16.58
CA ILE A 27 0.07 -11.06 15.90
C ILE A 27 0.73 -11.40 14.56
N ASP A 28 1.59 -12.42 14.51
CA ASP A 28 2.20 -12.89 13.26
C ASP A 28 1.16 -13.35 12.23
N LYS A 29 0.08 -14.01 12.68
CA LYS A 29 -1.03 -14.41 11.80
C LYS A 29 -1.81 -13.21 11.28
N LEU A 30 -2.00 -12.15 12.09
CA LEU A 30 -2.75 -10.95 11.70
C LEU A 30 -2.04 -10.12 10.64
N ILE A 31 -0.70 -10.13 10.61
CA ILE A 31 0.09 -9.40 9.62
C ILE A 31 0.39 -10.21 8.35
N LYS A 32 -0.04 -11.48 8.31
CA LYS A 32 0.03 -12.33 7.13
C LYS A 32 -1.26 -12.27 6.34
N THR A 33 -1.12 -12.34 5.03
CA THR A 33 -2.20 -12.22 4.06
C THR A 33 -2.39 -13.53 3.32
N ASN A 34 -3.62 -14.04 3.29
CA ASN A 34 -4.03 -15.03 2.29
C ASN A 34 -4.41 -14.27 1.01
N VAL A 35 -3.59 -14.40 -0.03
CA VAL A 35 -3.76 -13.66 -1.29
C VAL A 35 -5.10 -13.93 -1.97
N TYR A 36 -5.65 -15.15 -1.88
CA TYR A 36 -6.94 -15.47 -2.50
C TYR A 36 -8.10 -14.78 -1.77
N SER A 37 -8.14 -14.88 -0.44
CA SER A 37 -9.14 -14.17 0.36
C SER A 37 -9.04 -12.67 0.16
N TYR A 38 -7.82 -12.15 0.04
CA TYR A 38 -7.55 -10.75 -0.21
C TYR A 38 -8.18 -10.26 -1.51
N TYR A 39 -7.84 -10.91 -2.63
CA TYR A 39 -8.36 -10.54 -3.95
C TYR A 39 -9.86 -10.77 -4.05
N LEU A 40 -10.40 -11.83 -3.44
CA LEU A 40 -11.84 -12.07 -3.41
C LEU A 40 -12.57 -10.90 -2.74
N VAL A 41 -12.12 -10.44 -1.56
CA VAL A 41 -12.75 -9.33 -0.83
C VAL A 41 -12.71 -8.04 -1.65
N TYR A 42 -11.55 -7.65 -2.18
CA TYR A 42 -11.43 -6.41 -2.95
C TYR A 42 -12.15 -6.46 -4.30
N PHE A 43 -12.17 -7.62 -4.95
CA PHE A 43 -12.96 -7.83 -6.16
C PHE A 43 -14.45 -7.69 -5.88
N THR A 44 -14.96 -8.35 -4.83
CA THR A 44 -16.36 -8.24 -4.43
C THR A 44 -16.75 -6.81 -4.07
N LEU A 45 -15.92 -6.08 -3.31
CA LEU A 45 -16.17 -4.68 -2.99
C LEU A 45 -16.20 -3.81 -4.25
N THR A 46 -15.24 -4.01 -5.15
CA THR A 46 -15.16 -3.25 -6.42
C THR A 46 -16.42 -3.49 -7.27
N VAL A 47 -16.81 -4.75 -7.46
CA VAL A 47 -18.03 -5.12 -8.21
C VAL A 47 -19.28 -4.57 -7.54
N PHE A 48 -19.37 -4.62 -6.21
CA PHE A 48 -20.48 -4.03 -5.46
C PHE A 48 -20.63 -2.54 -5.76
N PHE A 49 -19.55 -1.76 -5.65
CA PHE A 49 -19.60 -0.32 -5.90
C PHE A 49 -19.87 0.03 -7.36
N ILE A 50 -19.32 -0.72 -8.33
CA ILE A 50 -19.67 -0.57 -9.75
C ILE A 50 -21.18 -0.83 -9.95
N THR A 51 -21.70 -1.90 -9.35
CA THR A 51 -23.12 -2.27 -9.44
C THR A 51 -24.03 -1.20 -8.84
N GLN A 52 -23.65 -0.59 -7.71
CA GLN A 52 -24.43 0.53 -7.18
C GLN A 52 -24.34 1.76 -8.09
N SER A 53 -23.16 2.05 -8.64
CA SER A 53 -22.95 3.20 -9.53
C SER A 53 -23.83 3.14 -10.78
N ILE A 54 -23.90 1.98 -11.46
CA ILE A 54 -24.72 1.82 -12.67
C ILE A 54 -26.24 1.93 -12.42
N ARG A 55 -26.69 1.79 -11.18
CA ARG A 55 -28.10 1.98 -10.80
C ARG A 55 -28.49 3.45 -10.68
N HIS A 56 -27.51 4.34 -10.52
CA HIS A 56 -27.74 5.77 -10.26
C HIS A 56 -27.20 6.69 -11.36
N TYR A 57 -26.29 6.21 -12.20
CA TYR A 57 -25.58 7.02 -13.19
C TYR A 57 -25.51 6.35 -14.56
N SER A 58 -25.37 7.16 -15.62
CA SER A 58 -25.15 6.63 -16.97
C SER A 58 -23.77 5.99 -17.11
N TRP A 59 -23.61 5.08 -18.08
CA TRP A 59 -22.34 4.41 -18.34
C TRP A 59 -21.15 5.36 -18.50
N GLY A 60 -21.34 6.49 -19.20
CA GLY A 60 -20.29 7.50 -19.36
C GLY A 60 -19.84 8.15 -18.05
N HIS A 61 -20.77 8.37 -17.10
CA HIS A 61 -20.43 8.86 -15.77
C HIS A 61 -19.69 7.80 -14.95
N VAL A 62 -20.12 6.53 -15.05
CA VAL A 62 -19.47 5.43 -14.34
C VAL A 62 -18.05 5.22 -14.85
N THR A 63 -17.83 5.19 -16.16
CA THR A 63 -16.48 5.03 -16.73
C THR A 63 -15.57 6.20 -16.42
N SER A 64 -16.09 7.44 -16.47
CA SER A 64 -15.34 8.63 -16.07
C SER A 64 -14.99 8.62 -14.58
N GLY A 65 -15.92 8.17 -13.73
CA GLY A 65 -15.68 7.98 -12.30
C GLY A 65 -14.58 6.97 -12.03
N ILE A 66 -14.62 5.81 -12.70
CA ILE A 66 -13.58 4.78 -12.59
C ILE A 66 -12.22 5.33 -13.03
N ALA A 67 -12.15 6.05 -14.16
CA ALA A 67 -10.90 6.68 -14.61
C ALA A 67 -10.37 7.70 -13.60
N GLY A 68 -11.23 8.54 -13.04
CA GLY A 68 -10.88 9.47 -11.97
C GLY A 68 -10.36 8.76 -10.72
N GLY A 69 -11.02 7.67 -10.31
CA GLY A 69 -10.59 6.84 -9.19
C GLY A 69 -9.21 6.22 -9.39
N LEU A 70 -8.90 5.73 -10.59
CA LEU A 70 -7.57 5.20 -10.94
C LEU A 70 -6.48 6.26 -10.84
N ILE A 71 -6.76 7.50 -11.29
CA ILE A 71 -5.82 8.62 -11.17
C ILE A 71 -5.58 8.96 -9.69
N ILE A 72 -6.66 9.08 -8.90
CA ILE A 72 -6.57 9.35 -7.46
C ILE A 72 -5.80 8.23 -6.75
N TRP A 73 -6.04 6.97 -7.10
CA TRP A 73 -5.27 5.85 -6.58
C TRP A 73 -3.78 6.01 -6.89
N SER A 74 -3.41 6.30 -8.14
CA SER A 74 -1.99 6.40 -8.51
C SER A 74 -1.22 7.46 -7.69
N LEU A 75 -1.88 8.58 -7.35
CA LEU A 75 -1.31 9.59 -6.47
C LEU A 75 -1.29 9.13 -5.01
N THR A 76 -2.33 8.43 -4.58
CA THR A 76 -2.44 7.86 -3.23
C THR A 76 -1.37 6.81 -3.00
N GLU A 77 -1.12 5.92 -3.97
CA GLU A 77 0.00 4.98 -3.98
C GLU A 77 1.33 5.70 -3.72
N TYR A 78 1.63 6.72 -4.51
CA TYR A 78 2.87 7.48 -4.35
C TYR A 78 2.99 8.15 -2.98
N THR A 79 1.95 8.85 -2.55
CA THR A 79 1.97 9.62 -1.29
C THR A 79 1.99 8.71 -0.07
N MET A 80 1.22 7.63 -0.07
CA MET A 80 1.26 6.64 1.00
C MET A 80 2.61 5.94 1.06
N HIS A 81 3.14 5.48 -0.08
CA HIS A 81 4.42 4.80 -0.09
C HIS A 81 5.54 5.72 0.43
N ARG A 82 5.56 6.98 -0.01
CA ARG A 82 6.57 7.94 0.40
C ARG A 82 6.44 8.41 1.85
N PHE A 83 5.24 8.78 2.29
CA PHE A 83 5.06 9.53 3.54
C PHE A 83 4.49 8.69 4.69
N LEU A 84 3.75 7.61 4.39
CA LEU A 84 3.18 6.74 5.42
C LEU A 84 4.04 5.49 5.61
N PHE A 85 4.38 4.81 4.51
CA PHE A 85 5.10 3.53 4.56
C PHE A 85 6.60 3.69 4.83
N HIS A 86 7.20 4.81 4.42
CA HIS A 86 8.58 5.20 4.76
C HIS A 86 8.63 6.32 5.82
N TRP A 87 7.60 6.41 6.66
CA TRP A 87 7.60 7.30 7.83
C TRP A 87 8.71 6.91 8.81
N ASN A 88 9.36 7.88 9.46
CA ASN A 88 10.33 7.61 10.52
C ASN A 88 9.62 7.54 11.90
N PRO A 89 9.39 6.34 12.45
CA PRO A 89 8.55 6.15 13.64
C PRO A 89 9.24 6.62 14.92
N ARG A 90 8.48 7.29 15.80
CA ARG A 90 9.01 7.94 17.01
C ARG A 90 8.73 7.19 18.30
N ASN A 91 7.77 6.26 18.28
CA ASN A 91 7.35 5.47 19.43
C ASN A 91 7.04 4.02 19.01
N LEU A 92 6.81 3.14 19.98
CA LEU A 92 6.57 1.71 19.72
C LEU A 92 5.32 1.47 18.87
N PHE A 93 4.25 2.24 19.09
CA PHE A 93 3.02 2.11 18.31
C PHE A 93 3.25 2.43 16.84
N GLU A 94 3.88 3.58 16.54
CA GLU A 94 4.24 3.96 15.17
C GLU A 94 5.15 2.93 14.51
N LYS A 95 6.08 2.33 15.27
CA LYS A 95 6.94 1.25 14.76
C LYS A 95 6.16 0.02 14.37
N VAL A 96 5.26 -0.45 15.24
CA VAL A 96 4.41 -1.62 14.94
C VAL A 96 3.54 -1.33 13.72
N LEU A 97 3.00 -0.11 13.63
CA LEU A 97 2.18 0.32 12.49
C LEU A 97 2.96 0.32 11.17
N VAL A 98 4.07 1.06 11.08
CA VAL A 98 4.90 1.12 9.86
C VAL A 98 5.43 -0.26 9.50
N TYR A 99 5.83 -1.04 10.50
CA TYR A 99 6.30 -2.40 10.29
C TYR A 99 5.22 -3.32 9.70
N ALA A 100 4.01 -3.29 10.25
CA ALA A 100 2.90 -4.10 9.74
C ALA A 100 2.42 -3.65 8.35
N LEU A 101 2.53 -2.36 8.03
CA LEU A 101 2.11 -1.81 6.75
C LEU A 101 3.14 -2.05 5.64
N HIS A 102 4.44 -1.99 5.95
CA HIS A 102 5.48 -2.00 4.91
C HIS A 102 6.85 -2.59 5.33
N ASP A 103 7.40 -2.32 6.52
CA ASP A 103 8.77 -2.79 6.79
C ASP A 103 8.88 -4.32 6.85
N VAL A 104 7.80 -5.02 7.24
CA VAL A 104 7.76 -6.48 7.23
C VAL A 104 8.03 -7.04 5.83
N HIS A 105 7.58 -6.34 4.79
CA HIS A 105 7.85 -6.70 3.40
C HIS A 105 9.32 -6.45 3.05
N HIS A 106 9.89 -5.31 3.44
CA HIS A 106 11.33 -5.06 3.26
C HIS A 106 12.21 -6.09 3.97
N ALA A 107 11.78 -6.58 5.13
CA ALA A 107 12.47 -7.63 5.87
C ALA A 107 12.34 -9.02 5.21
N TYR A 108 11.22 -9.30 4.55
CA TYR A 108 10.91 -10.60 3.95
C TYR A 108 10.36 -10.46 2.50
N PRO A 109 11.13 -9.90 1.54
CA PRO A 109 10.60 -9.49 0.24
C PRO A 109 10.18 -10.66 -0.66
N ARG A 110 10.54 -11.90 -0.30
CA ARG A 110 10.14 -13.13 -1.01
C ARG A 110 9.02 -13.91 -0.31
N ASP A 111 8.54 -13.46 0.84
CA ASP A 111 7.41 -14.07 1.54
C ASP A 111 6.11 -13.49 0.99
N VAL A 112 5.45 -14.25 0.11
CA VAL A 112 4.17 -13.87 -0.51
C VAL A 112 3.11 -13.50 0.54
N SER A 113 3.12 -14.12 1.71
CA SER A 113 2.16 -13.83 2.77
C SER A 113 2.37 -12.46 3.43
N ARG A 114 3.53 -11.82 3.22
CA ARG A 114 3.89 -10.51 3.78
C ARG A 114 4.09 -9.42 2.72
N SER A 115 3.94 -9.78 1.44
CA SER A 115 4.11 -8.91 0.27
C SER A 115 3.02 -7.84 0.15
N ILE A 116 1.81 -8.15 0.63
CA ILE A 116 0.63 -7.29 0.54
C ILE A 116 0.15 -6.98 1.96
N THR A 117 -0.21 -5.72 2.19
CA THR A 117 -0.78 -5.23 3.45
C THR A 117 -1.95 -6.11 3.89
N PRO A 118 -2.00 -6.57 5.15
CA PRO A 118 -3.05 -7.46 5.64
C PRO A 118 -4.44 -6.82 5.58
N LEU A 119 -5.47 -7.65 5.39
CA LEU A 119 -6.88 -7.21 5.36
C LEU A 119 -7.28 -6.44 6.63
N ALA A 120 -6.74 -6.84 7.78
CA ALA A 120 -6.98 -6.18 9.06
C ALA A 120 -6.53 -4.70 9.08
N ALA A 121 -5.54 -4.34 8.26
CA ALA A 121 -5.10 -2.96 8.10
C ALA A 121 -5.71 -2.29 6.86
N SER A 122 -5.81 -3.00 5.74
CA SER A 122 -6.26 -2.41 4.48
C SER A 122 -7.77 -2.14 4.43
N LEU A 123 -8.62 -2.95 5.07
CA LEU A 123 -10.07 -2.71 5.10
C LEU A 123 -10.48 -1.47 5.91
N PRO A 124 -9.95 -1.23 7.14
CA PRO A 124 -10.19 0.04 7.83
C PRO A 124 -9.74 1.25 7.02
N LEU A 125 -8.61 1.13 6.32
CA LEU A 125 -8.10 2.19 5.46
C LEU A 125 -9.01 2.41 4.23
N ALA A 126 -9.50 1.34 3.59
CA ALA A 126 -10.47 1.44 2.50
C ALA A 126 -11.78 2.11 2.96
N ALA A 127 -12.27 1.78 4.16
CA ALA A 127 -13.43 2.45 4.74
C ALA A 127 -13.17 3.93 5.01
N LEU A 128 -12.01 4.28 5.58
CA LEU A 128 -11.59 5.66 5.78
C LEU A 128 -11.58 6.44 4.45
N PHE A 129 -10.96 5.89 3.41
CA PHE A 129 -10.95 6.52 2.09
C PHE A 129 -12.35 6.65 1.50
N TYR A 130 -13.23 5.66 1.71
CA TYR A 130 -14.63 5.79 1.26
C TYR A 130 -15.34 6.98 1.91
N PHE A 131 -15.18 7.18 3.22
CA PHE A 131 -15.75 8.33 3.91
C PHE A 131 -15.12 9.65 3.47
N ILE A 132 -13.81 9.68 3.18
CA ILE A 132 -13.15 10.85 2.58
C ILE A 132 -13.77 11.13 1.20
N PHE A 133 -13.97 10.11 0.37
CA PHE A 133 -14.60 10.27 -0.93
C PHE A 133 -16.03 10.79 -0.81
N GLN A 134 -16.81 10.31 0.16
CA GLN A 134 -18.13 10.86 0.45
C GLN A 134 -18.06 12.33 0.86
N ALA A 135 -17.12 12.71 1.73
CA ALA A 135 -16.97 14.09 2.17
C ALA A 135 -16.57 15.04 1.03
N VAL A 136 -15.71 14.59 0.12
CA VAL A 136 -15.17 15.41 -0.98
C VAL A 136 -16.08 15.43 -2.20
N PHE A 137 -16.63 14.28 -2.60
CA PHE A 137 -17.38 14.10 -3.84
C PHE A 137 -18.89 13.91 -3.64
N GLY A 138 -19.36 13.80 -2.40
CA GLY A 138 -20.77 13.61 -2.07
C GLY A 138 -21.36 12.38 -2.76
N LYS A 139 -22.49 12.58 -3.45
CA LYS A 139 -23.18 11.51 -4.18
C LYS A 139 -22.34 10.85 -5.28
N TYR A 140 -21.32 11.53 -5.80
CA TYR A 140 -20.46 11.01 -6.87
C TYR A 140 -19.38 10.05 -6.33
N ALA A 141 -19.17 9.98 -5.01
CA ALA A 141 -18.21 9.07 -4.39
C ALA A 141 -18.40 7.62 -4.84
N ILE A 142 -19.66 7.19 -4.98
CA ILE A 142 -20.02 5.81 -5.34
C ILE A 142 -19.60 5.43 -6.77
N SER A 143 -19.42 6.40 -7.68
CA SER A 143 -18.93 6.14 -9.05
C SER A 143 -17.40 6.26 -9.17
N ILE A 144 -16.75 7.01 -8.28
CA ILE A 144 -15.29 7.23 -8.32
C ILE A 144 -14.54 6.17 -7.49
N PHE A 145 -15.05 5.85 -6.29
CA PHE A 145 -14.45 4.89 -5.37
C PHE A 145 -14.18 3.49 -5.96
N PRO A 146 -15.02 2.88 -6.82
CA PRO A 146 -14.66 1.60 -7.44
C PRO A 146 -13.41 1.69 -8.32
N GLY A 147 -13.15 2.82 -8.98
CA GLY A 147 -11.89 3.05 -9.70
C GLY A 147 -10.68 3.12 -8.78
N PHE A 148 -10.86 3.69 -7.59
CA PHE A 148 -9.82 3.74 -6.56
C PHE A 148 -9.49 2.34 -6.03
N LEU A 149 -10.51 1.51 -5.72
CA LEU A 149 -10.33 0.11 -5.32
C LEU A 149 -9.69 -0.74 -6.43
N LEU A 150 -10.09 -0.54 -7.68
CA LEU A 150 -9.50 -1.21 -8.83
C LEU A 150 -8.02 -0.84 -8.97
N GLY A 151 -7.69 0.44 -8.84
CA GLY A 151 -6.30 0.91 -8.84
C GLY A 151 -5.47 0.24 -7.75
N TYR A 152 -6.02 0.15 -6.54
CA TYR A 152 -5.36 -0.54 -5.42
C TYR A 152 -5.07 -2.00 -5.74
N MET A 153 -6.04 -2.72 -6.29
CA MET A 153 -5.87 -4.13 -6.64
C MET A 153 -4.81 -4.33 -7.75
N ILE A 154 -4.81 -3.46 -8.76
CA ILE A 154 -3.78 -3.44 -9.81
C ILE A 154 -2.40 -3.20 -9.18
N TYR A 155 -2.28 -2.23 -8.29
CA TYR A 155 -1.05 -1.96 -7.55
C TYR A 155 -0.56 -3.19 -6.79
N THR A 156 -1.43 -3.86 -6.02
CA THR A 156 -1.02 -5.03 -5.22
C THR A 156 -0.54 -6.17 -6.11
N ILE A 157 -1.18 -6.38 -7.28
CA ILE A 157 -0.77 -7.39 -8.25
C ILE A 157 0.60 -7.03 -8.84
N ILE A 158 0.80 -5.78 -9.27
CA ILE A 158 2.07 -5.33 -9.83
C ILE A 158 3.18 -5.44 -8.79
N HIS A 159 2.95 -4.94 -7.57
CA HIS A 159 3.90 -4.97 -6.45
C HIS A 159 4.35 -6.39 -6.17
N ASP A 160 3.40 -7.30 -5.90
CA ASP A 160 3.69 -8.70 -5.65
C ASP A 160 4.45 -9.35 -6.82
N SER A 161 4.05 -8.99 -8.05
CA SER A 161 4.69 -9.54 -9.24
C SER A 161 6.14 -9.11 -9.41
N THR A 162 6.49 -7.88 -9.00
CA THR A 162 7.88 -7.39 -9.09
C THR A 162 8.83 -8.24 -8.25
N HIS A 163 8.35 -8.81 -7.13
CA HIS A 163 9.14 -9.66 -6.24
C HIS A 163 9.13 -11.12 -6.67
N HIS A 164 7.97 -11.66 -7.04
CA HIS A 164 7.78 -13.11 -7.18
C HIS A 164 7.83 -13.64 -8.60
N PHE A 165 7.68 -12.80 -9.63
CA PHE A 165 7.68 -13.24 -11.03
C PHE A 165 8.84 -12.65 -11.83
N PRO A 166 9.32 -13.33 -12.90
CA PRO A 166 10.42 -12.83 -13.71
C PRO A 166 10.10 -11.52 -14.48
N MET A 167 8.83 -11.25 -14.80
CA MET A 167 8.38 -10.01 -15.47
C MET A 167 9.16 -9.69 -16.77
N ASN A 168 9.15 -10.62 -17.73
CA ASN A 168 10.04 -10.60 -18.90
C ASN A 168 9.65 -9.63 -20.04
N PHE A 169 8.40 -9.15 -20.10
CA PHE A 169 7.99 -8.21 -21.14
C PHE A 169 8.41 -6.77 -20.81
N SER A 170 8.62 -5.94 -21.84
CA SER A 170 9.32 -4.64 -21.72
C SER A 170 8.83 -3.76 -20.56
N LEU A 171 7.52 -3.48 -20.49
CA LEU A 171 6.95 -2.61 -19.45
C LEU A 171 7.06 -3.22 -18.05
N ALA A 172 6.68 -4.49 -17.88
CA ALA A 172 6.82 -5.16 -16.58
C ALA A 172 8.27 -5.26 -16.11
N LYS A 173 9.20 -5.51 -17.03
CA LYS A 173 10.64 -5.52 -16.72
C LYS A 173 11.12 -4.14 -16.23
N GLN A 174 10.57 -3.06 -16.79
CA GLN A 174 10.87 -1.71 -16.33
C GLN A 174 10.31 -1.46 -14.92
N LEU A 175 9.05 -1.80 -14.67
CA LEU A 175 8.43 -1.66 -13.34
C LEU A 175 9.17 -2.49 -12.29
N LYS A 176 9.51 -3.74 -12.61
CA LYS A 176 10.34 -4.60 -11.75
C LYS A 176 11.66 -3.93 -11.42
N ARG A 177 12.45 -3.51 -12.43
CA ARG A 177 13.74 -2.84 -12.17
C ARG A 177 13.59 -1.56 -11.34
N HIS A 178 12.56 -0.76 -11.63
CA HIS A 178 12.26 0.47 -10.89
C HIS A 178 12.03 0.17 -9.41
N HIS A 179 11.21 -0.82 -9.10
CA HIS A 179 10.91 -1.21 -7.73
C HIS A 179 12.07 -1.97 -7.04
N MET A 180 12.84 -2.78 -7.77
CA MET A 180 14.06 -3.40 -7.20
C MET A 180 15.10 -2.36 -6.81
N ARG A 181 15.23 -1.23 -7.54
CA ARG A 181 16.11 -0.13 -7.13
C ARG A 181 15.66 0.51 -5.81
N HIS A 182 14.35 0.61 -5.59
CA HIS A 182 13.83 1.05 -4.31
C HIS A 182 14.27 0.13 -3.16
N HIS A 183 14.12 -1.19 -3.32
CA HIS A 183 14.49 -2.15 -2.28
C HIS A 183 16.01 -2.28 -2.05
N TYR A 184 16.81 -2.27 -3.11
CA TYR A 184 18.22 -2.68 -3.03
C TYR A 184 19.24 -1.55 -3.24
N PHE A 185 18.80 -0.36 -3.66
CA PHE A 185 19.71 0.78 -3.90
C PHE A 185 19.45 1.96 -2.96
N ASP A 186 18.27 2.59 -3.03
CA ASP A 186 17.87 3.66 -2.11
C ASP A 186 16.35 3.63 -1.89
N ASN A 187 15.92 3.23 -0.69
CA ASN A 187 14.51 3.15 -0.32
C ASN A 187 13.86 4.53 -0.11
N ARG A 188 14.60 5.63 -0.27
CA ARG A 188 14.07 7.01 -0.25
C ARG A 188 13.78 7.54 -1.66
N LYS A 189 13.85 6.67 -2.68
CA LYS A 189 13.60 6.98 -4.10
C LYS A 189 12.66 5.92 -4.69
N ASN A 190 12.13 6.20 -5.88
CA ASN A 190 11.32 5.26 -6.67
C ASN A 190 10.09 4.73 -5.92
N PHE A 191 9.26 5.63 -5.40
CA PHE A 191 8.07 5.27 -4.61
C PHE A 191 6.90 4.80 -5.46
N GLY A 192 6.81 5.18 -6.73
CA GLY A 192 5.79 4.64 -7.63
C GLY A 192 6.08 3.19 -7.96
N VAL A 193 5.13 2.30 -7.76
CA VAL A 193 5.25 0.85 -8.06
C VAL A 193 4.52 0.53 -9.36
N SER A 194 3.29 1.03 -9.52
CA SER A 194 2.48 0.85 -10.74
C SER A 194 2.96 1.71 -11.90
N SER A 195 3.58 2.85 -11.59
CA SER A 195 4.13 3.79 -12.57
C SER A 195 5.14 4.75 -11.93
N PRO A 196 6.24 5.13 -12.62
CA PRO A 196 7.20 6.13 -12.14
C PRO A 196 6.73 7.59 -12.35
N ILE A 197 5.50 7.83 -12.83
CA ILE A 197 5.03 9.17 -13.20
C ILE A 197 5.18 10.20 -12.06
N TRP A 198 4.75 9.84 -10.86
CA TRP A 198 4.85 10.72 -9.69
C TRP A 198 6.29 10.86 -9.19
N ASP A 199 7.14 9.85 -9.40
CA ASP A 199 8.57 9.96 -9.11
C ASP A 199 9.27 10.99 -10.01
N TYR A 200 8.87 11.10 -11.28
CA TYR A 200 9.36 12.15 -12.15
C TYR A 200 8.85 13.53 -11.73
N ILE A 201 7.54 13.66 -11.48
CA ILE A 201 6.90 14.92 -11.08
C ILE A 201 7.52 15.47 -9.80
N PHE A 202 7.70 14.63 -8.78
CA PHE A 202 8.23 15.01 -7.47
C PHE A 202 9.74 14.80 -7.31
N ARG A 203 10.45 14.50 -8.40
CA ARG A 203 11.93 14.35 -8.44
C ARG A 203 12.48 13.30 -7.46
N THR A 204 11.77 12.19 -7.33
CA THR A 204 12.19 11.01 -6.55
C THR A 204 12.59 9.82 -7.43
N TYR A 205 12.61 9.97 -8.75
CA TYR A 205 13.14 8.96 -9.68
C TYR A 205 14.66 8.82 -9.57
N SER A 206 15.18 7.59 -9.55
CA SER A 206 16.61 7.27 -9.58
C SER A 206 16.89 5.98 -10.38
N LYS A 207 18.03 5.94 -11.09
CA LYS A 207 18.50 4.76 -11.83
C LYS A 207 19.50 3.89 -11.08
N GLY A 208 19.87 4.25 -9.86
CA GLY A 208 21.13 3.83 -9.26
C GLY A 208 22.18 4.89 -9.55
#